data_AF-A0A960KBE7-F1
#
_entry.id   AF-A0A960KBE7-F1
#
_cell.length_a   1.000
_cell.length_b   1.000
_cell.length_c   1.000
_cell.angle_alpha   90.00
_cell.angle_beta   90.00
_cell.angle_gamma   90.00
#
_symmetry.space_group_name_H-M   'P 1'
#
loop_
_entity.id
_entity.type
_entity.pdbx_description
1 polymer ?
#
loop_
_entity_poly.entity_id
_entity_poly.type
_entity_poly.pdbx_seq_one_letter_code
_entity_poly.pdbx_strand_id
1 'polypeptide(L)'
;MIALDPDDVRLLRLASLLLAGEADAPTTPLEVVRWFGAMQGQDLASLQWSFGARWPGSTVADVDAAFERGEILRTWPMRGTIHAVAAEDARWML
;
A
#
# COMPACT_ATOMS: atom_id res chain seq x y z
N MET A 1 1.35 -23.52 19.54
CA MET A 1 1.78 -22.85 18.31
C MET A 1 1.15 -23.60 17.15
N ILE A 2 0.41 -22.91 16.29
CA ILE A 2 -0.03 -23.50 15.02
C ILE A 2 1.22 -23.64 14.16
N ALA A 3 1.55 -24.87 13.72
CA ALA A 3 2.62 -25.09 12.77
C ALA A 3 2.11 -24.68 11.37
N LEU A 4 2.84 -23.78 10.71
CA LEU A 4 2.57 -23.38 9.33
C LEU A 4 3.66 -23.96 8.45
N ASP A 5 3.29 -24.60 7.34
CA ASP A 5 4.24 -25.02 6.33
C ASP A 5 4.61 -23.84 5.39
N PRO A 6 5.61 -23.98 4.51
CA PRO A 6 6.00 -22.91 3.58
C PRO A 6 4.88 -22.43 2.64
N ASP A 7 3.97 -23.32 2.24
CA ASP A 7 2.85 -22.99 1.35
C ASP A 7 1.77 -22.21 2.10
N ASP A 8 1.49 -22.56 3.36
CA ASP A 8 0.64 -21.77 4.24
C ASP A 8 1.16 -20.33 4.37
N VAL A 9 2.46 -20.18 4.65
CA VAL A 9 3.09 -18.85 4.79
C VAL A 9 3.04 -18.08 3.46
N ARG A 10 3.21 -18.75 2.32
CA ARG A 10 3.12 -18.11 1.00
C ARG A 10 1.72 -17.58 0.74
N LEU A 11 0.68 -18.38 1.00
CA LEU A 11 -0.71 -17.98 0.80
C LEU A 11 -1.10 -16.82 1.74
N LEU A 12 -0.71 -16.91 3.01
CA LEU A 12 -0.93 -15.83 3.98
C LEU A 12 -0.21 -14.54 3.58
N ARG A 13 1.00 -14.64 3.02
CA ARG A 13 1.70 -13.47 2.48
C ARG A 13 1.00 -12.89 1.27
N LEU A 14 0.52 -13.69 0.33
CA LEU A 14 -0.22 -13.18 -0.82
C LEU A 14 -1.50 -12.45 -0.38
N ALA A 15 -2.22 -13.02 0.59
CA ALA A 15 -3.37 -12.36 1.21
C ALA A 15 -2.96 -11.05 1.91
N SER A 16 -1.90 -11.08 2.72
CA SER A 16 -1.37 -9.88 3.40
C SER A 16 -0.78 -8.84 2.44
N LEU A 17 -0.45 -9.20 1.22
CA LEU A 17 -0.03 -8.28 0.16
C LEU A 17 -1.20 -7.76 -0.66
N LEU A 18 -2.43 -8.16 -0.31
CA LEU A 18 -3.67 -7.83 -1.02
C LEU A 18 -3.66 -8.33 -2.47
N LEU A 19 -3.05 -9.49 -2.69
CA LEU A 19 -2.95 -10.15 -4.00
C LEU A 19 -3.80 -11.44 -4.08
N ALA A 20 -4.45 -11.82 -2.98
CA ALA A 20 -5.31 -13.00 -2.90
C ALA A 20 -6.40 -12.83 -1.83
N GLY A 21 -7.63 -13.27 -2.13
CA GLY A 21 -8.79 -13.17 -1.23
C GLY A 21 -9.57 -11.85 -1.37
N GLU A 22 -10.90 -11.91 -1.26
CA GLU A 22 -11.79 -10.77 -1.54
C GLU A 22 -12.45 -10.16 -0.30
N ALA A 23 -12.38 -10.82 0.87
CA ALA A 23 -13.25 -10.50 2.01
C ALA A 23 -12.99 -9.13 2.67
N ASP A 24 -11.79 -8.56 2.52
CA ASP A 24 -11.39 -7.29 3.16
C ASP A 24 -10.54 -6.40 2.22
N ALA A 25 -10.85 -6.43 0.91
CA ALA A 25 -10.11 -5.66 -0.07
C ALA A 25 -10.29 -4.14 0.15
N PRO A 26 -9.21 -3.34 0.13
CA PRO A 26 -9.31 -1.89 0.17
C PRO A 26 -10.19 -1.34 -0.95
N THR A 27 -10.90 -0.26 -0.62
CA THR A 27 -11.79 0.47 -1.53
C THR A 27 -11.24 1.84 -1.91
N THR A 28 -10.12 2.27 -1.33
CA THR A 28 -9.46 3.54 -1.61
C THR A 28 -7.93 3.40 -1.61
N PRO A 29 -7.18 4.33 -2.27
CA PRO A 29 -5.72 4.35 -2.19
C PRO A 29 -5.21 4.51 -0.75
N LEU A 30 -5.91 5.31 0.07
CA LEU A 30 -5.52 5.56 1.46
C LEU A 30 -5.59 4.28 2.30
N GLU A 31 -6.64 3.46 2.12
CA GLU A 31 -6.76 2.17 2.80
C GLU A 31 -5.63 1.21 2.42
N VAL A 32 -5.22 1.19 1.14
CA VAL A 32 -4.04 0.42 0.71
C VAL A 32 -2.78 0.92 1.43
N VAL A 33 -2.53 2.23 1.46
CA VAL A 33 -1.33 2.77 2.12
C VAL A 33 -1.34 2.49 3.63
N ARG A 34 -2.48 2.68 4.31
CA ARG A 34 -2.64 2.37 5.74
C ARG A 34 -2.35 0.90 6.03
N TRP A 35 -2.82 0.00 5.17
CA TRP A 35 -2.56 -1.43 5.31
C TRP A 35 -1.06 -1.77 5.32
N PHE A 36 -0.27 -1.14 4.43
CA PHE A 36 1.18 -1.35 4.38
C PHE A 36 1.97 -0.47 5.38
N GLY A 37 1.35 0.57 5.94
CA GLY A 37 1.99 1.66 6.66
C GLY A 37 2.79 2.58 5.74
N ALA A 38 3.65 2.03 4.89
CA ALA A 38 4.36 2.76 3.85
C ALA A 38 4.59 1.90 2.61
N MET A 39 4.46 2.51 1.43
CA MET A 39 4.75 1.86 0.15
C MET A 39 5.89 2.57 -0.56
N GLN A 40 6.88 1.81 -1.05
CA GLN A 40 8.01 2.36 -1.81
C GLN A 40 7.47 3.16 -3.02
N GLY A 41 7.90 4.42 -3.16
CA GLY A 41 7.42 5.33 -4.19
C GLY A 41 8.54 6.20 -4.78
N GLN A 42 9.74 5.63 -4.97
CA GLN A 42 10.84 6.33 -5.64
C GLN A 42 10.47 6.57 -7.11
N ASP A 43 10.02 5.51 -7.77
CA ASP A 43 9.41 5.57 -9.09
C ASP A 43 7.88 5.65 -8.95
N LEU A 44 7.30 6.74 -9.45
CA LEU A 44 5.86 7.01 -9.29
C LEU A 44 5.01 6.03 -10.12
N ALA A 45 5.47 5.66 -11.32
CA ALA A 45 4.74 4.73 -12.18
C ALA A 45 4.65 3.34 -11.53
N SER A 46 5.73 2.84 -10.94
CA SER A 46 5.75 1.57 -10.21
C SER A 46 4.84 1.58 -8.98
N LEU A 47 4.73 2.73 -8.29
CA LEU A 47 3.79 2.91 -7.19
C LEU A 47 2.33 2.87 -7.68
N GLN A 48 2.01 3.57 -8.77
CA GLN A 48 0.67 3.54 -9.39
C GLN A 48 0.27 2.12 -9.84
N TRP A 49 1.18 1.38 -10.47
CA TRP A 49 0.96 -0.05 -10.78
C TRP A 49 0.74 -0.90 -9.54
N SER A 50 1.45 -0.60 -8.45
CA SER A 50 1.29 -1.31 -7.18
C SER A 50 -0.08 -1.08 -6.54
N PHE A 51 -0.69 0.11 -6.70
CA PHE A 51 -2.08 0.35 -6.33
C PHE A 51 -3.04 -0.47 -7.19
N GLY A 52 -2.90 -0.41 -8.52
CA GLY A 52 -3.79 -1.13 -9.45
C GLY A 52 -3.80 -2.65 -9.22
N ALA A 53 -2.66 -3.24 -8.85
CA ALA A 53 -2.57 -4.66 -8.52
C ALA A 53 -3.32 -5.08 -7.24
N ARG A 54 -3.60 -4.12 -6.34
CA ARG A 54 -4.17 -4.37 -4.99
C ARG A 54 -5.56 -3.79 -4.80
N TRP A 55 -5.98 -2.92 -5.72
CA TRP A 55 -7.29 -2.30 -5.74
C TRP A 55 -7.87 -2.41 -7.16
N PRO A 56 -8.42 -3.59 -7.53
CA PRO A 56 -8.98 -3.81 -8.86
C PRO A 56 -10.15 -2.86 -9.16
N GLY A 57 -10.21 -2.36 -10.40
CA GLY A 57 -11.24 -1.41 -10.83
C GLY A 57 -10.91 0.06 -10.58
N SER A 58 -9.78 0.35 -9.94
CA SER A 58 -9.27 1.70 -9.77
C SER A 58 -8.61 2.26 -11.02
N THR A 59 -8.50 3.58 -11.07
CA THR A 59 -7.79 4.33 -12.11
C THR A 59 -6.59 5.06 -11.52
N VAL A 60 -5.65 5.45 -12.39
CA VAL A 60 -4.54 6.33 -12.01
C VAL A 60 -5.06 7.66 -11.44
N ALA A 61 -6.16 8.19 -12.00
CA ALA A 61 -6.77 9.43 -11.53
C ALA A 61 -7.27 9.34 -10.08
N ASP A 62 -7.78 8.17 -9.66
CA ASP A 62 -8.21 7.97 -8.26
C ASP A 62 -7.04 8.05 -7.28
N VAL A 63 -5.90 7.48 -7.67
CA VAL A 63 -4.64 7.53 -6.90
C VAL A 63 -4.11 8.96 -6.84
N ASP A 64 -4.00 9.63 -7.99
CA ASP A 64 -3.50 11.00 -8.07
C ASP A 64 -4.38 11.95 -7.26
N ALA A 65 -5.70 11.81 -7.32
CA ALA A 65 -6.62 12.61 -6.53
C ALA A 65 -6.44 12.41 -5.00
N ALA A 66 -6.04 11.23 -4.53
CA ALA A 66 -5.73 11.00 -3.12
C ALA A 66 -4.45 11.74 -2.67
N PHE A 67 -3.45 11.83 -3.54
CA PHE A 67 -2.28 12.69 -3.31
C PHE A 67 -2.65 14.17 -3.32
N GLU A 68 -3.47 14.61 -4.27
CA GLU A 68 -3.91 16.01 -4.37
C GLU A 68 -4.74 16.47 -3.17
N ARG A 69 -5.58 15.58 -2.61
CA ARG A 69 -6.32 15.85 -1.36
C ARG A 69 -5.44 15.86 -0.12
N GLY A 70 -4.17 15.46 -0.23
CA GLY A 70 -3.25 15.38 0.90
C GLY A 70 -3.55 14.24 1.86
N GLU A 71 -4.30 13.22 1.44
CA GLU A 71 -4.55 12.01 2.23
C GLU A 71 -3.29 11.14 2.32
N ILE A 72 -2.51 11.14 1.23
CA ILE A 72 -1.28 10.38 1.08
C ILE A 72 -0.14 11.36 0.78
N LEU A 73 1.00 11.19 1.45
CA LEU A 73 2.20 11.98 1.25
C LEU A 73 3.34 11.12 0.70
N ARG A 74 4.19 11.70 -0.16
CA ARG A 74 5.49 11.11 -0.53
C ARG A 74 6.59 11.75 0.30
N THR A 75 7.30 10.96 1.11
CA THR A 75 8.38 11.44 2.00
C THR A 75 9.45 10.35 2.21
N TRP A 76 10.46 10.57 3.07
CA TRP A 76 11.66 9.70 3.21
C TRP A 76 11.78 8.93 4.55
N PRO A 77 10.80 8.10 4.95
CA PRO A 77 10.81 7.44 6.26
C PRO A 77 11.78 6.26 6.33
N MET A 78 11.63 5.24 5.46
CA MET A 78 12.46 4.03 5.52
C MET A 78 13.71 4.16 4.67
N ARG A 79 14.87 4.00 5.32
CA ARG A 79 16.21 3.92 4.70
C ARG A 79 16.54 5.11 3.77
N GLY A 80 15.96 6.29 4.02
CA GLY A 80 16.19 7.50 3.23
C GLY A 80 15.67 7.44 1.79
N THR A 81 14.69 6.58 1.51
CA THR A 81 14.07 6.46 0.17
C THR A 81 12.63 6.95 0.19
N ILE A 82 12.12 7.38 -0.97
CA ILE A 82 10.76 7.93 -1.06
C ILE A 82 9.72 6.82 -0.85
N HIS A 83 8.76 7.06 0.03
CA HIS A 83 7.60 6.21 0.26
C HIS A 83 6.31 7.03 0.24
N ALA A 84 5.23 6.43 -0.24
CA ALA A 84 3.87 6.88 0.03
C ALA A 84 3.45 6.44 1.44
N VAL A 85 2.99 7.38 2.25
CA VAL A 85 2.51 7.17 3.63
C VAL A 85 1.18 7.90 3.83
N ALA A 86 0.35 7.42 4.75
CA ALA A 86 -0.83 8.18 5.15
C ALA A 86 -0.38 9.49 5.81
N ALA A 87 -1.04 10.60 5.48
CA ALA A 87 -0.63 11.92 5.98
C ALA A 87 -0.63 12.00 7.51
N GLU A 88 -1.59 11.31 8.15
CA GLU A 88 -1.70 11.21 9.61
C GLU A 88 -0.51 10.50 10.27
N ASP A 89 0.17 9.61 9.55
CA ASP A 89 1.31 8.85 10.06
C ASP A 89 2.65 9.54 9.80
N ALA A 90 2.71 10.48 8.86
CA ALA A 90 3.95 11.14 8.47
C ALA A 90 4.68 11.81 9.64
N ARG A 91 3.95 12.33 10.64
CA ARG A 91 4.54 13.02 11.80
C ARG A 91 5.40 12.11 12.67
N TRP A 92 5.05 10.83 12.83
CA TRP A 92 5.80 9.92 13.71
C TRP A 92 6.84 9.10 12.93
N MET A 93 6.68 8.99 11.60
CA MET A 93 7.61 8.29 10.72
C MET A 93 8.85 9.11 10.33
N LEU A 94 8.85 10.43 10.58
CA LEU A 94 9.91 11.39 10.26
C LEU A 94 10.57 11.92 11.54
#